data_AF-A0A0D9W292-F1
#
_entry.id   AF-A0A0D9W292-F1
#
_cell.length_a   1.000
_cell.length_b   1.000
_cell.length_c   1.000
_cell.angle_alpha   90.00
_cell.angle_beta   90.00
_cell.angle_gamma   90.00
#
_symmetry.space_group_name_H-M   'P 1'
#
loop_
_entity.id
_entity.type
_entity.pdbx_description
1 polymer ?
#
loop_
_entity_poly.entity_id
_entity_poly.type
_entity_poly.pdbx_seq_one_letter_code
_entity_poly.pdbx_strand_id
1 'polypeptide(L)'
;MSVTSVKRTVPDWSNGLPQDLLKFISNMLTSGQDVSSFHSVCNTWRDVLPFERFTPILMLSFHPELHESSITFCNMIEEKTIVMSLPEVNGKVACGASHAWVAVMDEAPSVILLNPFTSSHRSVFKEGGDG
;
A
#
# COMPACT_ATOMS: atom_id res chain seq x y z
N MET A 1 -12.46 56.78 -6.37
CA MET A 1 -12.64 55.41 -6.89
C MET A 1 -12.28 54.46 -5.77
N SER A 2 -13.28 53.89 -5.09
CA SER A 2 -13.04 53.02 -3.93
C SER A 2 -12.89 51.58 -4.38
N VAL A 3 -11.72 50.99 -4.15
CA VAL A 3 -11.45 49.57 -4.41
C VAL A 3 -12.23 48.75 -3.39
N THR A 4 -13.25 48.03 -3.84
CA THR A 4 -14.00 47.10 -2.99
C THR A 4 -13.12 45.88 -2.69
N SER A 5 -12.77 45.73 -1.41
CA SER A 5 -12.12 44.51 -0.91
C SER A 5 -13.11 43.36 -0.99
N VAL A 6 -12.90 42.45 -1.94
CA VAL A 6 -13.67 41.20 -2.02
C VAL A 6 -13.28 40.34 -0.82
N LYS A 7 -14.18 40.22 0.16
CA LYS A 7 -14.04 39.23 1.24
C LYS A 7 -13.97 37.85 0.61
N ARG A 8 -12.80 37.21 0.64
CA ARG A 8 -12.67 35.80 0.26
C ARG A 8 -13.32 34.96 1.36
N THR A 9 -14.49 34.42 1.08
CA THR A 9 -15.10 33.38 1.91
C THR A 9 -14.35 32.08 1.70
N VAL A 10 -14.07 31.36 2.80
CA VAL A 10 -13.47 30.03 2.70
C VAL A 10 -14.45 29.13 1.92
N PRO A 11 -14.00 28.39 0.89
CA PRO A 11 -14.89 27.50 0.16
C PRO A 11 -15.42 26.40 1.09
N ASP A 12 -16.72 26.11 1.02
CA ASP A 12 -17.29 24.96 1.71
C ASP A 12 -16.99 23.68 0.93
N TRP A 13 -15.88 23.03 1.29
CA TRP A 13 -15.50 21.75 0.72
C TRP A 13 -16.33 20.59 1.26
N SER A 14 -17.10 20.76 2.34
CA SER A 14 -17.86 19.66 2.95
C SER A 14 -19.22 19.44 2.31
N ASN A 15 -20.00 20.52 2.11
CA ASN A 15 -21.35 20.44 1.54
C ASN A 15 -21.53 21.29 0.27
N GLY A 16 -20.54 22.12 -0.07
CA GLY A 16 -20.63 23.03 -1.22
C GLY A 16 -20.35 22.36 -2.57
N LEU A 17 -19.83 21.13 -2.60
CA LEU A 17 -19.62 20.38 -3.84
C LEU A 17 -20.71 19.34 -4.08
N PRO A 18 -21.28 19.27 -5.30
CA PRO A 18 -22.16 18.20 -5.70
C PRO A 18 -21.48 16.82 -5.61
N GLN A 19 -22.22 15.82 -5.14
CA GLN A 19 -21.69 14.46 -4.96
C GLN A 19 -21.21 13.83 -6.28
N ASP A 20 -21.86 14.14 -7.41
CA ASP A 20 -21.46 13.63 -8.72
C ASP A 20 -20.10 14.18 -9.18
N LEU A 21 -19.77 15.42 -8.79
CA LEU A 21 -18.46 15.99 -9.05
C LEU A 21 -17.38 15.31 -8.19
N LEU A 22 -17.69 15.03 -6.92
CA LEU A 22 -16.79 14.27 -6.06
C LEU A 22 -16.53 12.86 -6.60
N LYS A 23 -17.57 12.17 -7.11
CA LYS A 23 -17.44 10.85 -7.76
C LYS A 23 -16.61 10.93 -9.04
N PHE A 24 -16.78 12.00 -9.81
CA PHE A 24 -15.98 12.22 -11.02
C PHE A 24 -14.50 12.39 -10.66
N ILE A 25 -14.19 13.22 -9.66
CA ILE A 25 -12.82 13.42 -9.17
C ILE A 25 -12.25 12.10 -8.63
N SER A 26 -12.99 11.36 -7.82
CA SER A 26 -12.52 10.10 -7.22
C SER A 26 -12.18 9.03 -8.26
N ASN A 27 -12.87 9.03 -9.41
CA ASN A 27 -12.58 8.15 -10.53
C ASN A 27 -11.33 8.53 -11.33
N MET A 28 -10.86 9.77 -11.20
CA MET A 28 -9.62 10.23 -11.82
C MET A 28 -8.37 9.94 -10.96
N LEU A 29 -8.54 9.54 -9.70
CA LEU A 29 -7.43 9.26 -8.80
C LEU A 29 -6.81 7.88 -9.10
N THR A 30 -5.55 7.89 -9.51
CA THR A 30 -4.78 6.68 -9.86
C THR A 30 -3.75 6.28 -8.80
N SER A 31 -3.41 7.20 -7.90
CA SER A 31 -2.42 7.01 -6.84
C SER A 31 -3.08 6.87 -5.47
N GLY A 32 -2.54 5.96 -4.65
CA GLY A 32 -2.99 5.80 -3.27
C GLY A 32 -2.72 7.04 -2.41
N GLN A 33 -1.68 7.81 -2.74
CA GLN A 33 -1.39 9.06 -2.06
C GLN A 33 -2.48 10.12 -2.31
N ASP A 34 -2.99 10.20 -3.55
CA ASP A 34 -4.05 11.13 -3.90
C ASP A 34 -5.37 10.71 -3.26
N VAL A 35 -5.65 9.41 -3.22
CA VAL A 35 -6.80 8.86 -2.49
C VAL A 35 -6.73 9.12 -1.00
N SER A 36 -5.57 8.94 -0.38
CA SER A 36 -5.35 9.27 1.04
C SER A 36 -5.62 10.75 1.32
N SER A 37 -5.08 11.63 0.47
CA SER A 37 -5.30 13.07 0.55
C SER A 37 -6.80 13.40 0.37
N PHE A 38 -7.48 12.75 -0.57
CA PHE A 38 -8.91 12.91 -0.83
C PHE A 38 -9.76 12.50 0.39
N HIS A 39 -9.47 11.37 1.04
CA HIS A 39 -10.15 10.91 2.26
C HIS A 39 -9.88 11.80 3.49
N SER A 40 -8.80 12.60 3.46
CA SER A 40 -8.40 13.47 4.56
C SER A 40 -9.18 14.79 4.62
N VAL A 41 -9.91 15.16 3.56
CA VAL A 41 -10.61 16.46 3.46
C VAL A 41 -11.73 16.57 4.49
N CYS A 42 -12.73 15.67 4.40
CA CYS A 42 -13.84 15.54 5.35
C CYS A 42 -14.56 14.20 5.11
N ASN A 43 -15.56 13.89 5.95
CA ASN A 43 -16.34 12.65 5.82
C ASN A 43 -17.06 12.56 4.46
N THR A 44 -17.64 13.67 3.96
CA THR A 44 -18.33 13.69 2.65
C THR A 44 -17.43 13.24 1.49
N TRP A 45 -16.15 13.63 1.52
CA TRP A 45 -15.18 13.22 0.50
C TRP A 45 -14.79 11.76 0.69
N ARG A 46 -14.52 11.36 1.93
CA ARG A 46 -14.17 9.99 2.27
C ARG A 46 -15.23 8.98 1.83
N ASP A 47 -16.51 9.29 2.03
CA ASP A 47 -17.60 8.35 1.79
C ASP A 47 -17.87 8.12 0.29
N VAL A 48 -17.35 8.99 -0.59
CA VAL A 48 -17.54 8.89 -2.04
C VAL A 48 -16.63 7.85 -2.70
N LEU A 49 -15.52 7.50 -2.05
CA LEU A 49 -14.53 6.57 -2.59
C LEU A 49 -14.26 5.46 -1.57
N PRO A 50 -14.73 4.21 -1.80
CA PRO A 50 -14.41 3.11 -0.91
C PRO A 50 -12.89 2.86 -0.90
N PHE A 51 -12.34 2.54 0.27
CA PHE A 51 -10.91 2.35 0.49
C PHE A 51 -10.34 1.10 -0.22
N GLU A 52 -11.19 0.27 -0.81
CA GLU A 52 -10.88 -0.99 -1.48
C GLU A 52 -9.76 -0.88 -2.53
N ARG A 53 -9.63 0.25 -3.25
CA ARG A 53 -8.59 0.42 -4.28
C ARG A 53 -7.16 0.44 -3.74
N PHE A 54 -6.96 0.80 -2.48
CA PHE A 54 -5.62 1.07 -1.91
C PHE A 54 -5.40 0.40 -0.56
N THR A 55 -6.08 -0.72 -0.37
CA THR A 55 -6.08 -1.42 0.90
C THR A 55 -4.67 -1.87 1.31
N PRO A 56 -4.23 -1.62 2.55
CA PRO A 56 -2.96 -2.17 3.02
C PRO A 56 -3.04 -3.69 2.95
N ILE A 57 -2.09 -4.28 2.23
CA ILE A 57 -1.88 -5.72 2.18
C ILE A 57 -0.80 -6.04 3.21
N LEU A 58 -1.16 -6.83 4.23
CA LEU A 58 -0.23 -7.26 5.26
C LEU A 58 0.37 -8.61 4.89
N MET A 59 1.69 -8.74 4.96
CA MET A 59 2.33 -10.05 4.90
C MET A 59 2.10 -10.76 6.24
N LEU A 60 1.51 -11.95 6.21
CA LEU A 60 1.33 -12.77 7.41
C LEU A 60 2.63 -13.51 7.71
N SER A 61 2.95 -13.64 9.00
CA SER A 61 4.07 -14.45 9.45
C SER A 61 3.90 -15.91 9.03
N PHE A 62 5.04 -16.59 8.83
CA PHE A 62 5.13 -18.00 8.46
C PHE A 62 4.15 -18.87 9.26
N HIS A 63 3.29 -19.60 8.55
CA HIS A 63 2.40 -20.61 9.14
C HIS A 63 2.98 -21.99 8.82
N PRO A 64 3.26 -22.85 9.83
CA PRO A 64 3.89 -24.16 9.62
C PRO A 64 3.13 -25.10 8.67
N GLU A 65 1.82 -24.92 8.53
CA GLU A 65 0.95 -25.73 7.66
C GLU A 65 0.93 -25.23 6.20
N LEU A 66 1.51 -24.05 5.93
CA LEU A 66 1.62 -23.53 4.57
C LEU A 66 2.91 -24.05 3.93
N HIS A 67 2.79 -24.54 2.69
CA HIS A 67 3.90 -25.07 1.91
C HIS A 67 5.14 -24.16 1.97
N GLU A 68 6.32 -24.76 2.14
CA GLU A 68 7.64 -24.10 2.26
C GLU A 68 7.96 -23.10 1.12
N SER A 69 7.21 -23.14 0.03
CA SER A 69 7.35 -22.32 -1.17
C SER A 69 6.23 -21.29 -1.35
N SER A 70 5.61 -20.81 -0.28
CA SER A 70 4.50 -19.84 -0.37
C SER A 70 4.61 -18.68 0.61
N ILE A 71 4.10 -17.53 0.20
CA ILE A 71 3.93 -16.35 1.06
C ILE A 71 2.45 -16.04 1.13
N THR A 72 1.99 -15.70 2.33
CA THR A 72 0.60 -15.34 2.56
C THR A 72 0.46 -13.87 2.88
N PHE A 73 -0.50 -13.24 2.22
CA PHE A 73 -0.87 -11.86 2.41
C PHE A 73 -2.33 -11.77 2.86
N CYS A 74 -2.66 -10.77 3.67
CA CYS A 74 -4.02 -10.49 4.10
C CYS A 74 -4.45 -9.11 3.61
N ASN A 75 -5.61 -9.06 2.96
CA ASN A 75 -6.33 -7.82 2.70
C ASN A 75 -7.18 -7.48 3.93
N MET A 76 -6.85 -6.38 4.60
CA MET A 76 -7.48 -5.99 5.87
C MET A 76 -8.92 -5.51 5.75
N ILE A 77 -9.41 -5.14 4.56
CA ILE A 77 -10.80 -4.67 4.38
C ILE A 77 -11.70 -5.80 3.94
N GLU A 78 -11.22 -6.64 3.03
CA GLU A 78 -12.00 -7.79 2.54
C GLU A 78 -11.90 -9.00 3.49
N GLU A 79 -11.06 -8.90 4.54
CA GLU A 79 -10.67 -10.01 5.42
C GLU A 79 -10.23 -11.26 4.64
N LYS A 80 -9.64 -11.02 3.47
CA LYS A 80 -9.32 -12.06 2.48
C LYS A 80 -7.83 -12.38 2.51
N THR A 81 -7.54 -13.67 2.57
CA THR A 81 -6.18 -14.17 2.45
C THR A 81 -5.83 -14.43 0.99
N ILE A 82 -4.66 -13.96 0.56
CA ILE A 82 -4.07 -14.17 -0.75
C ILE A 82 -2.80 -14.99 -0.55
N VAL A 83 -2.80 -16.23 -1.03
CA VAL A 83 -1.63 -17.11 -1.01
C VAL A 83 -0.93 -17.02 -2.36
N MET A 84 0.37 -16.75 -2.32
CA MET A 84 1.21 -16.65 -3.51
C MET A 84 2.27 -17.73 -3.47
N SER A 85 2.26 -18.60 -4.48
CA SER A 85 3.30 -19.62 -4.67
C SER A 85 4.55 -18.95 -5.20
N LEU A 86 5.65 -19.02 -4.45
CA LEU A 86 6.94 -18.44 -4.77
C LEU A 86 8.05 -19.47 -4.52
N PRO A 87 8.40 -20.32 -5.51
CA PRO A 87 9.43 -21.35 -5.35
C PRO A 87 10.79 -20.84 -4.84
N GLU A 88 11.10 -19.57 -5.12
CA GLU A 88 12.33 -18.89 -4.71
C GLU A 88 12.48 -18.72 -3.20
N VAL A 89 11.40 -18.89 -2.43
CA VAL A 89 11.40 -18.84 -0.96
C VAL A 89 11.52 -20.20 -0.30
N ASN A 90 11.60 -21.27 -1.09
CA ASN A 90 11.77 -22.60 -0.53
C ASN A 90 13.04 -22.67 0.33
N GLY A 91 12.89 -23.09 1.59
CA GLY A 91 13.98 -23.11 2.57
C GLY A 91 14.45 -21.73 3.04
N LYS A 92 13.63 -20.67 2.85
CA LYS A 92 13.89 -19.31 3.31
C LYS A 92 12.71 -18.78 4.13
N VAL A 93 12.99 -17.85 5.03
CA VAL A 93 11.98 -17.19 5.85
C VAL A 93 11.70 -15.80 5.28
N ALA A 94 10.45 -15.53 4.92
CA ALA A 94 9.99 -14.19 4.60
C ALA A 94 9.92 -13.34 5.89
N CYS A 95 10.71 -12.26 5.94
CA CYS A 95 10.86 -11.41 7.13
C CYS A 95 10.25 -10.01 6.97
N GLY A 96 9.87 -9.61 5.75
CA GLY A 96 9.13 -8.38 5.51
C GLY A 96 8.73 -8.19 4.05
N ALA A 97 7.88 -7.20 3.79
CA ALA A 97 7.52 -6.79 2.43
C ALA A 97 7.36 -5.27 2.33
N SER A 98 7.77 -4.68 1.21
CA SER A 98 7.68 -3.23 0.94
C SER A 98 7.79 -2.94 -0.56
N HIS A 99 6.99 -2.01 -1.09
CA HIS A 99 7.05 -1.57 -2.50
C HIS A 99 7.14 -2.71 -3.53
N ALA A 100 6.32 -3.75 -3.36
CA ALA A 100 6.32 -4.97 -4.20
C ALA A 100 7.58 -5.85 -4.09
N TRP A 101 8.42 -5.63 -3.08
CA TRP A 101 9.54 -6.51 -2.72
C TRP A 101 9.23 -7.27 -1.45
N VAL A 102 9.66 -8.53 -1.38
CA VAL A 102 9.66 -9.37 -0.20
C VAL A 102 11.11 -9.58 0.24
N ALA A 103 11.40 -9.25 1.49
CA ALA A 103 12.66 -9.60 2.12
C ALA A 103 12.59 -11.04 2.61
N VAL A 104 13.52 -11.86 2.15
CA VAL A 104 13.69 -13.25 2.56
C VAL A 104 15.10 -13.47 3.09
N MET A 105 15.22 -14.35 4.07
CA MET A 105 16.47 -14.71 4.71
C MET A 105 16.63 -16.23 4.65
N ASP A 106 17.82 -16.69 4.31
CA ASP A 106 18.20 -18.11 4.41
C ASP A 106 18.82 -18.40 5.79
N GLU A 107 19.35 -19.62 5.98
CA GLU A 107 20.07 -20.01 7.20
C GLU A 107 21.36 -19.18 7.41
N ALA A 108 21.89 -18.57 6.35
CA ALA A 108 22.95 -17.59 6.46
C ALA A 108 22.36 -16.21 6.83
N PRO A 109 23.14 -15.30 7.45
CA PRO A 109 22.66 -13.95 7.78
C PRO A 109 22.58 -13.04 6.54
N SER A 110 22.12 -13.58 5.40
CA SER A 110 22.02 -12.90 4.11
C SER A 110 20.55 -12.58 3.81
N VAL A 111 20.27 -11.32 3.47
CA VAL A 111 18.93 -10.88 3.10
C VAL A 111 18.85 -10.67 1.60
N ILE A 112 17.85 -11.29 0.99
CA ILE A 112 17.54 -11.15 -0.43
C ILE A 112 16.19 -10.46 -0.57
N LEU A 113 16.11 -9.47 -1.44
CA LEU A 113 14.85 -8.87 -1.86
C LEU A 113 14.37 -9.59 -3.12
N LEU A 114 13.14 -10.08 -3.09
CA LEU A 114 12.46 -10.74 -4.21
C LEU A 114 11.28 -9.90 -4.66
N ASN A 115 11.15 -9.68 -5.96
CA ASN A 115 9.93 -9.15 -6.55
C ASN A 115 9.10 -10.32 -7.11
N PRO A 116 7.98 -10.69 -6.48
CA PRO A 116 7.19 -11.85 -6.90
C PRO A 116 6.47 -11.64 -8.23
N PHE A 117 6.33 -10.41 -8.72
CA PHE A 117 5.65 -10.11 -9.98
C PHE A 117 6.58 -10.17 -11.19
N THR A 118 7.89 -10.05 -10.97
CA THR A 118 8.90 -10.00 -12.04
C THR A 118 9.97 -11.09 -11.89
N SER A 119 9.89 -11.93 -10.86
CA SER A 119 10.92 -12.90 -10.46
C SER A 119 12.32 -12.28 -10.32
N SER A 120 12.40 -10.96 -10.07
CA SER A 120 13.67 -10.26 -9.91
C SER A 120 14.19 -10.42 -8.50
N HIS A 121 15.51 -10.55 -8.34
CA HIS A 121 16.17 -10.71 -7.05
C HIS A 121 17.29 -9.68 -6.86
N ARG A 122 17.49 -9.23 -5.62
CA ARG A 122 18.58 -8.34 -5.23
C ARG A 122 19.15 -8.76 -3.89
N SER A 123 20.44 -9.01 -3.81
CA SER A 123 21.13 -9.20 -2.53
C SER A 123 21.30 -7.86 -1.81
N VAL A 124 21.00 -7.83 -0.51
CA VAL A 124 21.35 -6.71 0.36
C VAL A 124 22.68 -7.07 0.99
N PHE A 125 23.78 -6.54 0.44
CA PHE A 125 25.08 -6.67 1.08
C PHE A 125 25.03 -5.88 2.40
N LYS A 126 25.36 -6.53 3.52
CA LYS A 126 25.77 -5.80 4.73
C LYS A 126 27.07 -5.09 4.37
N GLU A 127 27.06 -3.76 4.35
CA GLU A 127 28.30 -3.01 4.47
C GLU A 127 28.99 -3.49 5.75
N GLY A 128 30.23 -3.96 5.60
CA GLY A 128 31.03 -4.46 6.71
C GLY A 128 31.27 -3.35 7.72
N GLY A 129 30.76 -3.53 8.94
CA GLY A 129 31.32 -2.90 10.12
C GLY A 129 32.48 -3.76 10.60
N ASP A 130 33.69 -3.40 10.20
CA ASP A 130 34.93 -3.82 10.86
C ASP A 130 35.30 -2.72 11.86
N GLY A 131 35.56 -3.10 13.11
CA GLY A 131 35.88 -2.20 14.22
C GLY A 131 35.33 -2.64 15.56
#